data_AF-A0A7D7VFK2-F1
#
_entry.id   AF-A0A7D7VFK2-F1
#
_cell.length_a   1.000
_cell.length_b   1.000
_cell.length_c   1.000
_cell.angle_alpha   90.00
_cell.angle_beta   90.00
_cell.angle_gamma   90.00
#
_symmetry.space_group_name_H-M   'P 1'
#
loop_
_entity.id
_entity.type
_entity.pdbx_description
1 polymer ?
#
loop_
_entity_poly.entity_id
_entity_poly.type
_entity_poly.pdbx_seq_one_letter_code
_entity_poly.pdbx_strand_id
1 'polypeptide(L)'
;MALSAKAITKIIIETDKARDTADKLRDFADLMKKQNATLEGDVKKQCKRIADGMEVVSGEIAAIKEILQTQLDKIPVDEKEVRKAAEKLLLYQNKPEHALLYAQQQLGNHKENSHWWLYWNGITQAVIEKTGIKPEKVGKRD
;
A
#
# COMPACT_ATOMS: atom_id res chain seq x y z
N MET A 1 12.50 13.60 16.06
CA MET A 1 11.22 13.83 15.36
C MET A 1 10.74 12.49 14.81
N ALA A 2 9.52 12.07 15.12
CA ALA A 2 8.92 10.88 14.50
C ALA A 2 8.35 11.24 13.11
N LEU A 3 8.47 10.35 12.13
CA LEU A 3 7.89 10.53 10.80
C LEU A 3 6.35 10.47 10.88
N SER A 4 5.65 11.27 10.08
CA SER A 4 4.19 11.22 10.00
C SER A 4 3.70 9.98 9.22
N ALA A 5 2.46 9.55 9.46
CA ALA A 5 1.85 8.43 8.73
C ALA A 5 1.91 8.59 7.21
N LYS A 6 1.69 9.83 6.72
CA LYS A 6 1.82 10.17 5.30
C LYS A 6 3.26 10.03 4.79
N ALA A 7 4.26 10.44 5.58
CA ALA A 7 5.66 10.28 5.21
C ALA A 7 6.07 8.80 5.15
N ILE A 8 5.68 8.00 6.16
CA ILE A 8 5.96 6.55 6.18
C ILE A 8 5.27 5.85 5.00
N THR A 9 4.01 6.18 4.73
CA THR A 9 3.27 5.62 3.59
C THR A 9 3.95 5.91 2.26
N LYS A 10 4.48 7.14 2.09
CA LYS A 10 5.26 7.47 0.89
C LYS A 10 6.52 6.61 0.77
N ILE A 11 7.22 6.37 1.88
CA ILE A 11 8.42 5.52 1.86
C ILE A 11 8.03 4.08 1.51
N ILE A 12 6.95 3.53 2.08
CA ILE A 12 6.44 2.19 1.73
C ILE A 12 6.17 2.09 0.22
N ILE A 13 5.54 3.09 -0.40
CA ILE A 13 5.33 3.14 -1.85
C ILE A 13 6.66 3.12 -2.62
N GLU A 14 7.67 3.86 -2.16
CA GLU A 14 8.99 3.81 -2.79
C GLU A 14 9.71 2.47 -2.57
N THR A 15 9.48 1.78 -1.45
CA THR A 15 9.99 0.41 -1.25
C THR A 15 9.39 -0.58 -2.25
N ASP A 16 8.10 -0.42 -2.58
CA ASP A 16 7.44 -1.24 -3.60
C ASP A 16 8.04 -1.00 -4.98
N LYS A 17 8.29 0.25 -5.36
CA LYS A 17 8.96 0.57 -6.64
C LYS A 17 10.40 0.05 -6.71
N ALA A 18 11.12 0.11 -5.59
CA ALA A 18 12.47 -0.45 -5.51
C ALA A 18 12.43 -1.96 -5.68
N ARG A 19 11.45 -2.64 -5.09
CA ARG A 19 11.23 -4.08 -5.25
C ARG A 19 10.94 -4.44 -6.71
N ASP A 20 10.02 -3.74 -7.36
CA ASP A 20 9.70 -3.96 -8.78
C ASP A 20 10.94 -3.82 -9.69
N THR A 21 11.84 -2.91 -9.33
CA THR A 21 13.09 -2.70 -10.07
C THR A 21 14.07 -3.86 -9.86
N ALA A 22 14.20 -4.37 -8.62
CA ALA A 22 15.02 -5.54 -8.33
C ALA A 22 14.51 -6.79 -9.07
N ASP A 23 13.18 -6.99 -9.12
CA ASP A 23 12.57 -8.09 -9.85
C ASP A 23 12.83 -7.98 -11.37
N LYS A 24 12.73 -6.78 -11.96
CA LYS A 24 13.07 -6.56 -13.38
C LYS A 24 14.54 -6.86 -13.70
N LEU A 25 15.46 -6.51 -12.81
CA LEU A 25 16.88 -6.81 -12.99
C LEU A 25 17.18 -8.31 -12.88
N ARG A 26 16.45 -9.01 -12.00
CA ARG A 26 16.49 -10.48 -11.92
C ARG A 26 15.95 -11.12 -13.21
N ASP A 27 14.80 -10.66 -13.71
CA ASP A 27 14.21 -11.16 -14.96
C ASP A 27 15.15 -10.98 -16.16
N PHE A 28 15.83 -9.83 -16.23
CA PHE A 28 16.88 -9.58 -17.23
C PHE A 28 18.03 -10.59 -17.12
N ALA A 29 18.52 -10.85 -15.91
CA ALA A 29 19.59 -11.83 -15.69
C ALA A 29 19.15 -13.25 -16.09
N ASP A 30 17.92 -13.63 -15.78
CA ASP A 30 17.34 -14.93 -16.16
C ASP A 30 17.15 -15.05 -17.68
N LEU A 31 16.74 -13.98 -18.37
CA LEU A 31 16.66 -13.95 -19.84
C LEU A 31 18.04 -14.16 -20.47
N MET A 32 19.06 -13.44 -20.01
CA MET A 32 20.43 -13.57 -20.53
C MET A 32 21.00 -14.96 -20.27
N LYS A 33 20.72 -15.56 -19.10
CA LYS A 33 21.10 -16.94 -18.79
C LYS A 33 20.46 -17.95 -19.76
N LYS A 34 19.22 -17.74 -20.19
CA LYS A 34 18.54 -18.60 -21.19
C LYS A 34 19.18 -18.50 -22.58
N GLN A 35 19.69 -17.32 -22.94
CA GLN A 35 20.39 -17.08 -24.21
C GLN A 35 21.89 -17.42 -24.17
N ASN A 36 22.40 -18.00 -23.07
CA ASN A 36 23.84 -18.14 -22.85
C ASN A 36 24.56 -19.02 -23.89
N ALA A 37 23.86 -19.85 -24.66
CA ALA A 37 24.46 -20.63 -25.75
C ALA A 37 24.91 -19.76 -26.95
N THR A 38 24.42 -18.51 -27.05
CA THR A 38 24.70 -17.58 -28.14
C THR A 38 25.56 -16.38 -27.71
N LEU A 39 25.96 -16.32 -26.44
CA LEU A 39 26.70 -15.21 -25.85
C LEU A 39 28.17 -15.58 -25.66
N GLU A 40 29.09 -14.72 -26.11
CA GLU A 40 30.53 -14.89 -25.94
C GLU A 40 31.00 -14.43 -24.55
N GLY A 41 32.09 -15.03 -24.04
CA GLY A 41 32.68 -14.68 -22.75
C GLY A 41 31.92 -15.23 -21.53
N ASP A 42 32.28 -14.74 -20.34
CA ASP A 42 31.79 -15.28 -19.06
C ASP A 42 30.47 -14.63 -18.60
N VAL A 43 29.55 -14.38 -19.55
CA VAL A 43 28.27 -13.67 -19.31
C VAL A 43 27.41 -14.43 -18.32
N LYS A 44 27.38 -15.77 -18.39
CA LYS A 44 26.70 -16.65 -17.42
C LYS A 44 27.04 -16.31 -15.97
N LYS A 45 28.33 -16.08 -15.69
CA LYS A 45 28.83 -15.80 -14.35
C LYS A 45 28.36 -14.43 -13.86
N GLN A 46 28.34 -13.42 -14.73
CA GLN A 46 27.84 -12.09 -14.38
C GLN A 46 26.32 -12.09 -14.18
N CYS A 47 25.55 -12.78 -15.03
CA CYS A 47 24.11 -12.93 -14.86
C CYS A 47 23.77 -13.62 -13.54
N LYS A 48 24.50 -14.67 -13.16
CA LYS A 48 24.33 -15.30 -11.85
C LYS A 48 24.58 -14.30 -10.70
N ARG A 49 25.66 -13.52 -10.76
CA ARG A 49 25.96 -12.49 -9.74
C ARG A 49 24.86 -11.43 -9.63
N ILE A 50 24.29 -11.01 -10.76
CA ILE A 50 23.15 -10.07 -10.77
C ILE A 50 21.95 -10.70 -10.09
N ALA A 51 21.57 -11.93 -10.46
CA ALA A 51 20.42 -12.62 -9.87
C ALA A 51 20.60 -12.81 -8.34
N ASP A 52 21.74 -13.34 -7.91
CA ASP A 52 22.06 -13.55 -6.49
C ASP A 52 22.05 -12.21 -5.73
N GLY A 53 22.64 -11.15 -6.30
CA GLY A 53 22.64 -9.81 -5.71
C GLY A 53 21.23 -9.20 -5.61
N MET A 54 20.40 -9.38 -6.64
CA MET A 54 19.01 -8.90 -6.62
C MET A 54 18.15 -9.65 -5.63
N GLU A 55 18.40 -10.93 -5.38
CA GLU A 55 17.70 -11.71 -4.34
C GLU A 55 18.00 -11.17 -2.94
N VAL A 56 19.27 -10.83 -2.65
CA VAL A 56 19.66 -10.22 -1.37
C VAL A 56 19.00 -8.85 -1.19
N VAL A 57 19.13 -7.96 -2.19
CA VAL A 57 18.53 -6.62 -2.14
C VAL A 57 17.00 -6.69 -1.98
N SER A 58 16.39 -7.62 -2.70
CA SER A 58 14.96 -7.94 -2.62
C SER A 58 14.50 -8.33 -1.21
N GLY A 59 15.30 -9.12 -0.49
CA GLY A 59 15.05 -9.50 0.89
C GLY A 59 15.14 -8.31 1.85
N GLU A 60 16.18 -7.49 1.73
CA GLU A 60 16.36 -6.29 2.56
C GLU A 60 15.25 -5.26 2.35
N ILE A 61 14.82 -5.05 1.10
CA ILE A 61 13.68 -4.16 0.79
C ILE A 61 12.40 -4.65 1.48
N ALA A 62 12.14 -5.97 1.46
CA ALA A 62 10.98 -6.55 2.13
C ALA A 62 11.06 -6.34 3.65
N ALA A 63 12.21 -6.59 4.27
CA ALA A 63 12.42 -6.37 5.70
C ALA A 63 12.21 -4.90 6.10
N ILE A 64 12.73 -3.95 5.31
CA ILE A 64 12.50 -2.51 5.53
C ILE A 64 11.01 -2.20 5.45
N LYS A 65 10.29 -2.74 4.45
CA LYS A 65 8.86 -2.53 4.29
C LYS A 65 8.07 -3.02 5.51
N GLU A 66 8.37 -4.20 6.03
CA GLU A 66 7.72 -4.75 7.23
C GLU A 66 7.97 -3.88 8.47
N ILE A 67 9.19 -3.38 8.65
CA ILE A 67 9.54 -2.45 9.73
C ILE A 67 8.74 -1.16 9.60
N LEU A 68 8.64 -0.59 8.39
CA LEU A 68 7.88 0.64 8.15
C LEU A 68 6.38 0.46 8.38
N GLN A 69 5.80 -0.68 7.96
CA GLN A 69 4.40 -1.02 8.25
C GLN A 69 4.17 -1.12 9.76
N THR A 70 5.07 -1.80 10.48
CA THR A 70 5.01 -1.90 11.94
C THR A 70 5.11 -0.54 12.63
N GLN A 71 5.92 0.38 12.10
CA GLN A 71 6.01 1.74 12.62
C GLN A 71 4.76 2.57 12.30
N LEU A 72 4.22 2.43 11.10
CA LEU A 72 2.98 3.09 10.68
C LEU A 72 1.81 2.69 11.58
N ASP A 73 1.65 1.40 11.86
CA ASP A 73 0.56 0.86 12.67
C ASP A 73 0.62 1.30 14.15
N LYS A 74 1.77 1.80 14.61
CA LYS A 74 1.91 2.42 15.94
C LYS A 74 1.47 3.88 16.00
N ILE A 75 1.28 4.52 14.84
CA ILE A 75 0.85 5.91 14.81
C ILE A 75 -0.65 5.96 15.11
N PRO A 76 -1.08 6.64 16.20
CA PRO A 76 -2.50 6.77 16.50
C PRO A 76 -3.18 7.60 15.41
N VAL A 77 -4.40 7.19 15.07
CA VAL A 77 -5.27 7.93 14.16
C VAL A 77 -5.90 9.12 14.90
N ASP A 78 -5.78 10.33 14.36
CA ASP A 78 -6.40 11.52 14.94
C ASP A 78 -7.91 11.54 14.62
N GLU A 79 -8.74 11.40 15.66
CA GLU A 79 -10.20 11.47 15.54
C GLU A 79 -10.70 12.79 14.92
N LYS A 80 -10.02 13.92 15.19
CA LYS A 80 -10.40 15.21 14.61
C LYS A 80 -10.13 15.24 13.11
N GLU A 81 -9.03 14.63 12.68
CA GLU A 81 -8.71 14.50 11.25
C GLU A 81 -9.75 13.62 10.56
N VAL A 82 -10.06 12.46 11.15
CA VAL A 82 -11.09 11.53 10.65
C VAL A 82 -12.44 12.21 10.48
N ARG A 83 -12.91 12.96 11.49
CA ARG A 83 -14.20 13.67 11.41
C ARG A 83 -14.21 14.71 10.29
N LYS A 84 -13.12 15.49 10.14
CA LYS A 84 -12.97 16.46 9.04
C LYS A 84 -12.94 15.76 7.69
N ALA A 85 -12.30 14.60 7.59
CA ALA A 85 -12.26 13.81 6.36
C ALA A 85 -13.64 13.28 5.99
N ALA A 86 -14.42 12.79 6.96
CA ALA A 86 -15.81 12.36 6.75
C ALA A 86 -16.71 13.50 6.27
N GLU A 87 -16.58 14.70 6.85
CA GLU A 87 -17.31 15.90 6.39
C GLU A 87 -16.97 16.25 4.94
N LYS A 88 -15.68 16.26 4.59
CA LYS A 88 -15.26 16.50 3.21
C LYS A 88 -15.79 15.44 2.27
N LEU A 89 -15.74 14.16 2.67
CA LEU A 89 -16.25 13.06 1.85
C LEU A 89 -17.75 13.22 1.56
N LEU A 90 -18.54 13.63 2.54
CA LEU A 90 -19.96 13.93 2.36
C LEU A 90 -20.21 15.13 1.43
N LEU A 91 -19.34 16.15 1.45
CA LEU A 91 -19.43 17.29 0.53
C LEU A 91 -19.05 16.92 -0.92
N TYR A 92 -18.11 16.00 -1.11
CA TYR A 92 -17.68 15.57 -2.45
C TYR A 92 -18.64 14.58 -3.11
N GLN A 93 -19.49 13.90 -2.33
CA GLN A 93 -20.41 12.89 -2.86
C GLN A 93 -21.82 13.48 -2.95
N ASN A 94 -22.46 13.34 -4.12
CA ASN A 94 -23.83 13.83 -4.34
C ASN A 94 -24.88 13.18 -3.42
N LYS A 95 -24.57 12.00 -2.88
CA LYS A 95 -25.46 11.22 -2.01
C LYS A 95 -24.66 10.67 -0.81
N PRO A 96 -25.17 10.78 0.42
CA PRO A 96 -24.55 10.21 1.61
C PRO A 96 -24.26 8.69 1.51
N GLU A 97 -25.10 7.93 0.80
CA GLU A 97 -24.90 6.50 0.54
C GLU A 97 -23.61 6.24 -0.26
N HIS A 98 -23.28 7.12 -1.22
CA HIS A 98 -22.04 7.00 -1.99
C HIS A 98 -20.80 7.28 -1.15
N ALA A 99 -20.90 8.20 -0.19
CA ALA A 99 -19.82 8.45 0.77
C ALA A 99 -19.58 7.21 1.64
N LEU A 100 -20.64 6.59 2.15
CA LEU A 100 -20.52 5.37 2.95
C LEU A 100 -19.93 4.21 2.12
N LEU A 101 -20.43 3.98 0.90
CA LEU A 101 -19.90 2.95 0.01
C LEU A 101 -18.40 3.16 -0.27
N TYR A 102 -18.00 4.40 -0.57
CA TYR A 102 -16.61 4.73 -0.85
C TYR A 102 -15.72 4.46 0.37
N ALA A 103 -16.14 4.90 1.57
CA ALA A 103 -15.39 4.66 2.79
C ALA A 103 -15.23 3.16 3.09
N GLN A 104 -16.28 2.36 2.88
CA GLN A 104 -16.23 0.90 3.04
C GLN A 104 -15.33 0.21 2.01
N GLN A 105 -15.35 0.67 0.76
CA GLN A 105 -14.44 0.18 -0.28
C GLN A 105 -12.98 0.45 0.10
N GLN A 106 -12.67 1.65 0.59
CA GLN A 106 -11.32 1.97 1.04
C GLN A 106 -10.92 1.12 2.26
N LEU A 107 -11.82 0.95 3.22
CA LEU A 107 -11.60 0.11 4.39
C LEU A 107 -11.22 -1.34 3.99
N GLY A 108 -11.94 -1.91 3.01
CA GLY A 108 -11.69 -3.26 2.50
C GLY A 108 -10.35 -3.46 1.79
N ASN A 109 -9.68 -2.37 1.39
CA ASN A 109 -8.35 -2.41 0.75
C ASN A 109 -7.21 -2.50 1.77
N HIS A 110 -7.49 -2.40 3.06
CA HIS A 110 -6.48 -2.36 4.11
C HIS A 110 -6.62 -3.56 5.05
N LYS A 111 -5.48 -4.06 5.52
CA LYS A 111 -5.42 -5.13 6.53
C LYS A 111 -6.12 -4.66 7.80
N GLU A 112 -6.99 -5.50 8.35
CA GLU A 112 -7.68 -5.23 9.62
C GLU A 112 -6.69 -4.81 10.72
N ASN A 113 -7.06 -3.81 11.51
CA ASN A 113 -6.25 -3.19 12.57
C ASN A 113 -4.95 -2.48 12.13
N SER A 114 -4.67 -2.34 10.83
CA SER A 114 -3.60 -1.45 10.36
C SER A 114 -3.98 0.03 10.55
N HIS A 115 -3.00 0.93 10.51
CA HIS A 115 -3.24 2.38 10.62
C HIS A 115 -4.31 2.89 9.64
N TRP A 116 -4.18 2.54 8.36
CA TRP A 116 -5.12 2.98 7.33
C TRP A 116 -6.49 2.32 7.45
N TRP A 117 -6.54 1.07 7.95
CA TRP A 117 -7.81 0.45 8.29
C TRP A 117 -8.52 1.20 9.42
N LEU A 118 -7.81 1.53 10.50
CA LEU A 118 -8.37 2.30 11.62
C LEU A 118 -8.84 3.69 11.17
N TYR A 119 -8.07 4.34 10.29
CA TYR A 119 -8.41 5.63 9.69
C TYR A 119 -9.72 5.56 8.90
N TRP A 120 -9.85 4.60 7.96
CA TRP A 120 -11.06 4.45 7.16
C TRP A 120 -12.25 3.91 7.95
N ASN A 121 -12.01 3.10 8.97
CA ASN A 121 -13.05 2.65 9.88
C ASN A 121 -13.63 3.85 10.63
N GLY A 122 -12.76 4.72 11.16
CA GLY A 122 -13.18 5.98 11.79
C GLY A 122 -13.99 6.87 10.85
N ILE A 123 -13.58 7.01 9.58
CA ILE A 123 -14.35 7.79 8.59
C ILE A 123 -15.72 7.16 8.37
N THR A 124 -15.77 5.84 8.24
CA THR A 124 -17.02 5.08 8.06
C THR A 124 -17.99 5.33 9.21
N GLN A 125 -17.51 5.22 10.46
CA GLN A 125 -18.33 5.51 11.65
C GLN A 125 -18.82 6.97 11.68
N ALA A 126 -17.94 7.94 11.40
CA ALA A 126 -18.31 9.35 11.37
C ALA A 126 -19.35 9.68 10.28
N VAL A 127 -19.30 9.01 9.13
CA VAL A 127 -20.33 9.12 8.08
C VAL A 127 -21.67 8.54 8.57
N ILE A 128 -21.66 7.36 9.19
CA ILE A 128 -22.87 6.72 9.76
C ILE A 128 -23.50 7.63 10.81
N GLU A 129 -22.71 8.15 11.76
CA GLU A 129 -23.17 9.03 12.83
C GLU A 129 -23.84 10.30 12.29
N LYS A 130 -23.28 10.91 11.23
CA LYS A 130 -23.82 12.15 10.64
C LYS A 130 -25.07 11.93 9.79
N THR A 131 -25.21 10.77 9.18
CA THR A 131 -26.24 10.53 8.14
C THR A 131 -27.36 9.62 8.61
N GLY A 132 -27.13 8.81 9.65
CA GLY A 132 -28.04 7.77 10.11
C GLY A 132 -28.16 6.57 9.16
N ILE A 133 -27.36 6.53 8.08
CA ILE A 133 -27.42 5.46 7.08
C ILE A 133 -26.71 4.23 7.62
N LYS A 134 -27.40 3.09 7.58
CA LYS A 134 -26.82 1.80 7.97
C LYS A 134 -26.07 1.16 6.79
N PRO A 135 -24.92 0.52 7.03
CA PRO A 135 -24.16 -0.26 6.04
C PRO A 135 -25.01 -1.21 5.18
N GLU A 136 -25.97 -1.86 5.82
CA GLU A 136 -26.86 -2.88 5.23
C GLU A 136 -27.81 -2.32 4.16
N LYS A 137 -28.01 -1.00 4.12
CA LYS A 137 -28.92 -0.32 3.20
C LYS A 137 -28.24 0.21 1.94
N VAL A 138 -26.92 0.10 1.84
CA VAL A 138 -26.16 0.61 0.69
C VAL A 138 -25.97 -0.52 -0.31
N GLY A 139 -26.81 -0.52 -1.36
CA GLY A 139 -26.66 -1.42 -2.51
C GLY A 139 -25.35 -1.17 -3.26
N LYS A 140 -24.86 -2.19 -3.98
CA LYS A 140 -23.68 -2.09 -4.84
C LYS A 140 -23.88 -0.96 -5.85
N ARG A 141 -22.81 -0.23 -6.16
CA ARG A 141 -22.79 0.74 -7.26
C ARG A 141 -23.12 0.02 -8.56
N ASP A 142 -24.19 0.45 -9.23
CA ASP A 142 -24.49 0.13 -10.63
C ASP A 142 -23.42 0.71 -11.57
#